data_AF-A0A5C6VJU2-F1
#
_entry.id   AF-A0A5C6VJU2-F1
#
_cell.length_a   1.000
_cell.length_b   1.000
_cell.length_c   1.000
_cell.angle_alpha   90.00
_cell.angle_beta   90.00
_cell.angle_gamma   90.00
#
_symmetry.space_group_name_H-M   'P 1'
#
loop_
_entity.id
_entity.type
_entity.pdbx_description
1 polymer ?
#
loop_
_entity_poly.entity_id
_entity_poly.type
_entity_poly.pdbx_seq_one_letter_code
_entity_poly.pdbx_strand_id
1 'polypeptide(L)'
;MILSILTLFILPACSNNNYEQAMDNGIQQLGEKNYHQASIYFELALTEKNGDKDARHYYDQATKMNSALRDFEAKKYESAIKTLDMILAHKNGLETIQNEAQTLKEEITTKQDQLTSLDQRIELINNLIEKNNYSEAKDQLKQLEQTIISDEKLASYQADINQLTEKIEKQETDTKENKKKEEKTVEKEKNIKEKELTYKQYSNDRFGFSFKVPSSLSMSPPPTNGDGVTFFNEEIEVTAFGAHIIEEGKTVEDFYHEEINSILVNIAYQRIKENWYVLSYEEDGIITYKKSFFGNGIMNSLIMTYPVDTQTKYSEIVTYITESFQPPY
;
A
#
# COMPACT_ATOMS: atom_id res chain seq x y z
N MET A 1 -56.44 40.35 63.93
CA MET A 1 -55.43 40.97 63.06
C MET A 1 -54.16 40.15 63.17
N ILE A 2 -53.92 39.31 62.17
CA ILE A 2 -52.67 38.70 61.68
C ILE A 2 -53.19 37.66 60.68
N LEU A 3 -53.31 38.07 59.42
CA LEU A 3 -53.70 37.21 58.32
C LEU A 3 -52.40 36.62 57.75
N SER A 4 -52.21 35.32 57.96
CA SER A 4 -51.17 34.51 57.34
C SER A 4 -51.57 34.17 55.91
N ILE A 5 -50.77 34.50 54.89
CA ILE A 5 -50.70 33.80 53.59
C ILE A 5 -49.27 33.99 53.06
N LEU A 6 -48.40 33.01 53.31
CA LEU A 6 -48.01 31.96 52.36
C LEU A 6 -47.10 32.49 51.24
N THR A 7 -45.84 32.73 51.59
CA THR A 7 -44.73 32.69 50.62
C THR A 7 -44.59 31.27 50.11
N LEU A 8 -45.06 31.04 48.88
CA LEU A 8 -44.85 29.80 48.14
C LEU A 8 -43.35 29.69 47.81
N PHE A 9 -42.59 28.96 48.62
CA PHE A 9 -41.28 28.48 48.20
C PHE A 9 -41.49 27.40 47.16
N ILE A 10 -41.25 27.73 45.89
CA ILE A 10 -41.03 26.72 44.85
C ILE A 10 -39.61 26.20 45.10
N LEU A 11 -39.50 25.12 45.86
CA LEU A 11 -38.28 24.32 45.88
C LEU A 11 -38.24 23.52 44.57
N PRO A 12 -37.13 23.53 43.81
CA PRO A 12 -36.97 22.62 42.69
C PRO A 12 -36.96 21.20 43.26
N ALA A 13 -37.99 20.42 42.93
CA ALA A 13 -38.00 18.99 43.13
C ALA A 13 -37.07 18.37 42.07
N CYS A 14 -35.79 18.21 42.41
CA CYS A 14 -34.93 17.27 41.70
C CYS A 14 -35.53 15.86 41.89
N SER A 15 -35.96 15.23 40.80
CA SER A 15 -36.37 13.82 40.80
C SER A 15 -35.15 12.97 41.14
N ASN A 16 -35.04 12.57 42.40
CA ASN A 16 -33.90 11.81 42.89
C ASN A 16 -34.10 10.30 42.60
N ASN A 17 -34.09 9.91 41.32
CA ASN A 17 -34.12 8.50 40.90
C ASN A 17 -32.73 8.06 40.42
N ASN A 18 -32.19 6.98 40.98
CA ASN A 18 -30.86 6.43 40.66
C ASN A 18 -30.67 6.21 39.14
N TYR A 19 -31.75 5.82 38.44
CA TYR A 19 -31.74 5.67 36.99
C TYR A 19 -31.42 6.99 36.26
N GLU A 20 -32.12 8.07 36.60
CA GLU A 20 -31.96 9.37 35.92
C GLU A 20 -30.57 9.93 36.18
N GLN A 21 -30.08 9.82 37.41
CA GLN A 21 -28.72 10.23 37.76
C GLN A 21 -27.66 9.43 37.00
N ALA A 22 -27.84 8.12 36.82
CA ALA A 22 -26.92 7.30 36.05
C ALA A 22 -26.93 7.68 34.56
N MET A 23 -28.11 7.93 33.98
CA MET A 23 -28.21 8.39 32.59
C MET A 23 -27.55 9.75 32.37
N ASP A 24 -27.79 10.72 33.25
CA ASP A 24 -27.21 12.07 33.16
C ASP A 24 -25.69 12.03 33.28
N ASN A 25 -25.16 11.25 34.25
CA ASN A 25 -23.72 11.06 34.39
C ASN A 25 -23.11 10.38 33.15
N GLY A 26 -23.80 9.40 32.56
CA GLY A 26 -23.37 8.74 31.32
C GLY A 26 -23.27 9.73 30.16
N ILE A 27 -24.30 10.56 29.96
CA ILE A 27 -24.31 11.61 28.92
C ILE A 27 -23.22 12.66 29.18
N GLN A 28 -23.00 13.06 30.44
CA GLN A 28 -21.92 13.98 30.79
C GLN A 28 -20.55 13.38 30.39
N GLN A 29 -20.29 12.12 30.73
CA GLN A 29 -19.05 11.44 30.38
C GLN A 29 -18.86 11.28 28.86
N LEU A 30 -19.94 11.12 28.09
CA LEU A 30 -19.87 11.18 26.63
C LEU A 30 -19.43 12.56 26.14
N GLY A 31 -19.98 13.64 26.70
CA GLY A 31 -19.54 15.01 26.37
C GLY A 31 -18.08 15.29 26.70
N GLU A 32 -17.55 14.62 27.74
CA GLU A 32 -16.13 14.63 28.10
C GLU A 32 -15.28 13.66 27.26
N LYS A 33 -15.89 12.95 26.30
CA LYS A 33 -15.29 11.88 25.47
C LYS A 33 -14.69 10.73 26.29
N ASN A 34 -15.16 10.54 27.51
CA ASN A 34 -14.77 9.46 28.40
C ASN A 34 -15.71 8.25 28.22
N TYR A 35 -15.61 7.60 27.06
CA TYR A 35 -16.53 6.54 26.64
C TYR A 35 -16.51 5.33 27.57
N HIS A 36 -15.37 5.04 28.21
CA HIS A 36 -15.29 3.98 29.21
C HIS A 36 -16.16 4.30 30.44
N GLN A 37 -16.01 5.49 31.03
CA GLN A 37 -16.85 5.88 32.17
C GLN A 37 -18.31 6.03 31.78
N ALA A 38 -18.61 6.57 30.59
CA ALA A 38 -19.97 6.63 30.07
C ALA A 38 -20.63 5.24 30.00
N SER A 39 -19.90 4.22 29.50
CA SER A 39 -20.43 2.85 29.43
C SER A 39 -20.77 2.28 30.82
N ILE A 40 -19.96 2.58 31.85
CA ILE A 40 -20.23 2.15 33.24
C ILE A 40 -21.52 2.79 33.77
N TYR A 41 -21.73 4.08 33.51
CA TYR A 41 -22.94 4.78 33.95
C TYR A 41 -24.20 4.29 33.21
N PHE A 42 -24.12 4.00 31.91
CA PHE A 42 -25.26 3.39 31.21
C PHE A 42 -25.53 1.95 31.65
N GLU A 43 -24.50 1.21 32.02
CA GLU A 43 -24.65 -0.11 32.64
C GLU A 43 -25.38 0.01 33.99
N LEU A 44 -25.03 1.00 34.81
CA LEU A 44 -25.72 1.29 36.07
C LEU A 44 -27.19 1.68 35.83
N ALA A 45 -27.48 2.50 34.82
CA ALA A 45 -28.86 2.82 34.44
C ALA A 45 -29.64 1.56 34.02
N LEU A 46 -29.00 0.64 33.29
CA LEU A 46 -29.60 -0.64 32.95
C LEU A 46 -29.84 -1.52 34.18
N THR A 47 -28.96 -1.51 35.19
CA THR A 47 -29.23 -2.28 36.42
C THR A 47 -30.46 -1.79 37.17
N GLU A 48 -30.73 -0.48 37.14
CA GLU A 48 -31.94 0.11 37.74
C GLU A 48 -33.18 -0.14 36.86
N LYS A 49 -33.01 -0.17 35.53
CA LYS A 49 -34.10 -0.33 34.55
C LYS A 49 -33.69 -1.22 33.36
N ASN A 50 -33.64 -2.52 33.59
CA ASN A 50 -33.12 -3.52 32.62
C ASN A 50 -33.77 -3.49 31.22
N GLY A 51 -35.03 -3.05 31.13
CA GLY A 51 -35.80 -2.99 29.88
C GLY A 51 -35.66 -1.68 29.10
N ASP A 52 -34.88 -0.72 29.60
CA ASP A 52 -34.73 0.57 28.92
C ASP A 52 -33.94 0.43 27.62
N LYS A 53 -34.53 0.92 26.53
CA LYS A 53 -33.93 0.81 25.19
C LYS A 53 -32.87 1.87 24.97
N ASP A 54 -33.09 3.09 25.48
CA ASP A 54 -32.18 4.21 25.27
C ASP A 54 -30.88 3.96 26.04
N ALA A 55 -30.98 3.57 27.31
CA ALA A 55 -29.82 3.17 28.11
C ALA A 55 -29.01 2.05 27.44
N ARG A 56 -29.68 1.09 26.79
CA ARG A 56 -29.04 -0.02 26.06
C ARG A 56 -28.33 0.46 24.80
N HIS A 57 -28.96 1.33 24.02
CA HIS A 57 -28.37 1.91 22.82
C HIS A 57 -27.15 2.77 23.16
N TYR A 58 -27.22 3.56 24.24
CA TYR A 58 -26.12 4.43 24.67
C TYR A 58 -24.96 3.64 25.25
N TYR A 59 -25.24 2.62 26.06
CA TYR A 59 -24.24 1.65 26.51
C TYR A 59 -23.48 1.02 25.35
N ASP A 60 -24.22 0.55 24.34
CA ASP A 60 -23.65 -0.12 23.17
C ASP A 60 -22.73 0.81 22.36
N GLN A 61 -23.19 2.04 22.09
CA GLN A 61 -22.38 3.05 21.39
C GLN A 61 -21.14 3.46 22.18
N ALA A 62 -21.26 3.71 23.49
CA ALA A 62 -20.13 4.08 24.35
C ALA A 62 -19.08 2.96 24.40
N THR A 63 -19.52 1.71 24.54
CA THR A 63 -18.64 0.54 24.57
C THR A 63 -17.90 0.36 23.24
N LYS A 64 -18.61 0.48 22.11
CA LYS A 64 -18.00 0.39 20.78
C LYS A 64 -17.02 1.52 20.51
N MET A 65 -17.36 2.75 20.88
CA MET A 65 -16.45 3.89 20.73
C MET A 65 -15.16 3.70 21.54
N ASN A 66 -15.27 3.25 22.79
CA ASN A 66 -14.12 2.91 23.61
C ASN A 66 -13.28 1.79 22.98
N SER A 67 -13.91 0.77 22.39
CA SER A 67 -13.21 -0.31 21.68
C SER A 67 -12.47 0.21 20.45
N ALA A 68 -13.10 1.07 19.65
CA ALA A 68 -12.49 1.66 18.46
C ALA A 68 -11.27 2.52 18.80
N LEU A 69 -11.33 3.31 19.88
CA LEU A 69 -10.19 4.08 20.38
C LEU A 69 -9.02 3.19 20.81
N ARG A 70 -9.30 2.11 21.54
CA ARG A 70 -8.27 1.14 21.95
C ARG A 70 -7.62 0.44 20.76
N ASP A 71 -8.42 0.09 19.75
CA ASP A 71 -7.88 -0.48 18.51
C ASP A 71 -7.05 0.54 17.73
N PHE A 72 -7.47 1.81 17.69
CA PHE A 72 -6.71 2.89 17.08
C PHE A 72 -5.36 3.12 17.78
N GLU A 73 -5.35 3.19 19.11
CA GLU A 73 -4.13 3.27 19.93
C GLU A 73 -3.21 2.07 19.69
N ALA A 74 -3.79 0.87 19.52
CA ALA A 74 -3.08 -0.35 19.19
C ALA A 74 -2.71 -0.47 17.69
N LYS A 75 -2.94 0.58 16.89
CA LYS A 75 -2.68 0.63 15.43
C LYS A 75 -3.45 -0.40 14.59
N LYS A 76 -4.56 -0.92 15.10
CA LYS A 76 -5.45 -1.87 14.41
C LYS A 76 -6.54 -1.12 13.63
N TYR A 77 -6.13 -0.36 12.62
CA TYR A 77 -7.00 0.59 11.90
C TYR A 77 -8.25 -0.05 11.30
N GLU A 78 -8.11 -1.19 10.63
CA GLU A 78 -9.25 -1.93 10.05
C GLU A 78 -10.28 -2.36 11.11
N SER A 79 -9.83 -2.82 12.27
CA SER A 79 -10.70 -3.22 13.38
C SER A 79 -11.44 -2.03 13.98
N ALA A 80 -10.73 -0.91 14.14
CA ALA A 80 -11.31 0.34 14.61
C ALA A 80 -12.38 0.84 13.63
N ILE A 81 -12.06 0.96 12.34
CA ILE A 81 -13.01 1.40 11.28
C ILE A 81 -14.25 0.51 11.25
N LYS A 82 -14.06 -0.82 11.27
CA LYS A 82 -15.17 -1.77 11.29
C LYS A 82 -16.09 -1.55 12.50
N THR A 83 -15.52 -1.27 13.66
CA THR A 83 -16.29 -0.97 14.88
C THR A 83 -17.05 0.35 14.76
N LEU A 84 -16.43 1.38 14.17
CA LEU A 84 -17.07 2.67 13.92
C LEU A 84 -18.22 2.56 12.93
N ASP A 85 -18.09 1.74 11.89
CA ASP A 85 -19.18 1.47 10.93
C ASP A 85 -20.40 0.82 11.60
N MET A 86 -20.19 -0.01 12.63
CA MET A 86 -21.31 -0.54 13.41
C MET A 86 -22.03 0.56 14.22
N ILE A 87 -21.32 1.58 14.69
CA ILE A 87 -21.92 2.74 15.38
C ILE A 87 -22.72 3.58 14.39
N LEU A 88 -22.17 3.84 13.20
CA LEU A 88 -22.82 4.63 12.15
C LEU A 88 -24.09 3.96 11.63
N ALA A 89 -24.12 2.62 11.56
CA ALA A 89 -25.30 1.85 11.16
C ALA A 89 -26.42 1.81 12.24
N HIS A 90 -26.17 2.32 13.45
CA HIS A 90 -27.06 2.17 14.60
C HIS A 90 -28.22 3.18 14.61
N LYS A 91 -29.42 2.79 14.14
CA LYS A 91 -30.55 3.69 13.87
C LYS A 91 -31.21 4.41 15.07
N ASN A 92 -30.93 3.98 16.30
CA ASN A 92 -31.60 4.50 17.52
C ASN A 92 -30.60 4.95 18.60
N GLY A 93 -29.39 5.33 18.20
CA GLY A 93 -28.36 5.84 19.09
C GLY A 93 -28.36 7.36 19.20
N LEU A 94 -27.46 7.89 20.02
CA LEU A 94 -27.12 9.31 20.06
C LEU A 94 -26.45 9.72 18.75
N GLU A 95 -27.03 10.70 18.07
CA GLU A 95 -26.49 11.29 16.84
C GLU A 95 -25.09 11.90 17.08
N THR A 96 -24.88 12.52 18.23
CA THR A 96 -23.56 13.06 18.63
C THR A 96 -22.47 11.99 18.55
N ILE A 97 -22.75 10.77 19.02
CA ILE A 97 -21.77 9.67 18.99
C ILE A 97 -21.56 9.13 17.58
N GLN A 98 -22.58 9.18 16.72
CA GLN A 98 -22.42 8.84 15.30
C GLN A 98 -21.53 9.86 14.58
N ASN A 99 -21.73 11.16 14.85
CA ASN A 99 -20.90 12.23 14.28
C ASN A 99 -19.45 12.11 14.75
N GLU A 100 -19.23 11.85 16.05
CA GLU A 100 -17.89 11.59 16.58
C GLU A 100 -17.26 10.34 15.97
N ALA A 101 -18.05 9.28 15.74
CA ALA A 101 -17.56 8.06 15.11
C ALA A 101 -17.14 8.29 13.67
N GLN A 102 -17.90 9.11 12.94
CA GLN A 102 -17.55 9.50 11.57
C GLN A 102 -16.26 10.32 11.55
N THR A 103 -16.13 11.32 12.44
CA THR A 103 -14.90 12.12 12.56
C THR A 103 -13.68 11.25 12.88
N LEU A 104 -13.81 10.33 13.84
CA LEU A 104 -12.73 9.41 14.19
C LEU A 104 -12.39 8.46 13.03
N LYS A 105 -13.40 7.99 12.29
CA LYS A 105 -13.20 7.14 11.10
C LYS A 105 -12.37 7.88 10.05
N GLU A 106 -12.72 9.12 9.74
CA GLU A 106 -11.99 9.97 8.79
C GLU A 106 -10.54 10.24 9.24
N GLU A 107 -10.34 10.48 10.55
CA GLU A 107 -8.99 10.63 11.13
C GLU A 107 -8.16 9.35 10.93
N ILE A 108 -8.74 8.19 11.24
CA ILE A 108 -8.06 6.89 11.11
C ILE A 108 -7.72 6.59 9.64
N THR A 109 -8.68 6.78 8.72
CA THR A 109 -8.44 6.58 7.28
C THR A 109 -7.34 7.50 6.78
N THR A 110 -7.37 8.79 7.13
CA THR A 110 -6.33 9.75 6.74
C THR A 110 -4.95 9.31 7.25
N LYS A 111 -4.88 8.85 8.52
CA LYS A 111 -3.63 8.34 9.11
C LYS A 111 -3.12 7.10 8.36
N GLN A 112 -4.00 6.17 8.02
CA GLN A 112 -3.65 4.94 7.29
C GLN A 112 -3.12 5.24 5.88
N ASP A 113 -3.74 6.18 5.18
CA ASP A 113 -3.29 6.64 3.86
C ASP A 113 -1.91 7.33 3.93
N GLN A 114 -1.69 8.16 4.96
CA GLN A 114 -0.41 8.80 5.20
C GLN A 114 0.70 7.76 5.44
N LEU A 115 0.44 6.74 6.28
CA LEU A 115 1.41 5.67 6.54
C LEU A 115 1.71 4.87 5.27
N THR A 116 0.68 4.55 4.47
CA THR A 116 0.85 3.86 3.19
C THR A 116 1.73 4.67 2.23
N SER A 117 1.53 5.98 2.17
CA SER A 117 2.34 6.89 1.34
C SER A 117 3.80 6.95 1.80
N LEU A 118 4.05 6.93 3.12
CA LEU A 118 5.40 6.86 3.68
C LEU A 118 6.11 5.55 3.31
N ASP A 119 5.42 4.42 3.45
CA ASP A 119 5.96 3.10 3.11
C ASP A 119 6.34 3.03 1.61
N GLN A 120 5.47 3.53 0.73
CA GLN A 120 5.74 3.62 -0.71
C GLN A 120 6.97 4.49 -1.01
N ARG A 121 7.19 5.54 -0.23
CA ARG A 121 8.33 6.43 -0.41
C ARG A 121 9.64 5.80 0.06
N ILE A 122 9.60 5.05 1.15
CA ILE A 122 10.73 4.22 1.62
C ILE A 122 11.10 3.18 0.57
N GLU A 123 10.11 2.52 -0.02
CA GLU A 123 10.32 1.56 -1.10
C GLU A 123 10.96 2.22 -2.33
N LEU A 124 10.49 3.41 -2.72
CA LEU A 124 11.10 4.19 -3.81
C LEU A 124 12.58 4.51 -3.53
N ILE A 125 12.91 4.95 -2.32
CA ILE A 125 14.30 5.25 -1.93
C ILE A 125 15.16 3.98 -2.01
N ASN A 126 14.67 2.83 -1.53
CA ASN A 126 15.38 1.55 -1.65
C ASN A 126 15.64 1.16 -3.11
N ASN A 127 14.64 1.31 -3.99
CA ASN A 127 14.80 1.04 -5.42
C ASN A 127 15.85 1.97 -6.07
N LEU A 128 15.89 3.25 -5.68
CA LEU A 128 16.89 4.20 -6.18
C LEU A 128 18.30 3.83 -5.71
N ILE A 129 18.44 3.38 -4.46
CA ILE A 129 19.69 2.87 -3.90
C ILE A 129 20.19 1.65 -4.69
N GLU A 130 19.34 0.67 -4.96
CA GLU A 130 19.67 -0.55 -5.71
C GLU A 130 20.10 -0.27 -7.15
N LYS A 131 19.51 0.76 -7.77
CA LYS A 131 19.89 1.24 -9.11
C LYS A 131 21.13 2.16 -9.11
N ASN A 132 21.80 2.31 -7.97
CA ASN A 132 22.93 3.23 -7.75
C ASN A 132 22.60 4.71 -8.05
N ASN A 133 21.31 5.08 -8.07
CA ASN A 133 20.86 6.45 -8.27
C ASN A 133 20.84 7.20 -6.92
N TYR A 134 22.03 7.35 -6.34
CA TYR A 134 22.18 7.87 -4.98
C TYR A 134 21.78 9.35 -4.83
N SER A 135 21.91 10.16 -5.91
CA SER A 135 21.52 11.58 -5.86
C SER A 135 20.02 11.71 -5.65
N GLU A 136 19.22 11.00 -6.45
CA GLU A 136 17.76 11.04 -6.34
C GLU A 136 17.27 10.35 -5.06
N ALA A 137 17.94 9.27 -4.63
CA ALA A 137 17.67 8.62 -3.35
C ALA A 137 17.81 9.60 -2.17
N LYS A 138 18.87 10.41 -2.15
CA LYS A 138 19.11 11.43 -1.10
C LYS A 138 18.07 12.54 -1.14
N ASP A 139 17.66 12.99 -2.32
CA ASP A 139 16.63 14.02 -2.45
C ASP A 139 15.28 13.53 -1.93
N GLN A 140 14.89 12.29 -2.26
CA GLN A 140 13.68 11.67 -1.73
C GLN A 140 13.75 11.44 -0.22
N LEU A 141 14.92 10.99 0.29
CA LEU A 141 15.14 10.78 1.71
C LEU A 141 15.04 12.08 2.52
N LYS A 142 15.61 13.19 2.02
CA LYS A 142 15.49 14.50 2.66
C LYS A 142 14.04 14.98 2.75
N GLN A 143 13.27 14.78 1.69
CA GLN A 143 11.86 15.15 1.69
C GLN A 143 11.05 14.25 2.64
N LEU A 144 11.38 12.96 2.75
CA LEU A 144 10.78 12.02 3.71
C LEU A 144 11.08 12.42 5.15
N GLU A 145 12.33 12.79 5.44
CA GLU A 145 12.77 13.27 6.75
C GLU A 145 12.02 14.54 7.19
N GLN A 146 11.80 15.49 6.27
CA GLN A 146 11.00 16.68 6.54
C GLN A 146 9.54 16.34 6.90
N THR A 147 8.93 15.36 6.22
CA THR A 147 7.58 14.91 6.55
C THR A 147 7.52 14.29 7.96
N ILE A 148 8.50 13.47 8.32
CA ILE A 148 8.53 12.79 9.63
C ILE A 148 8.81 13.77 10.78
N ILE A 149 9.70 14.76 10.60
CA ILE A 149 9.96 15.80 11.61
C ILE A 149 8.70 16.62 11.92
N SER A 150 7.79 16.76 10.96
CA SER A 150 6.56 17.55 11.13
C SER A 150 5.44 16.85 11.90
N ASP A 151 5.54 15.52 12.16
CA ASP A 151 4.56 14.75 12.95
C ASP A 151 5.28 13.82 13.95
N GLU A 152 5.24 14.20 15.23
CA GLU A 152 5.83 13.44 16.34
C GLU A 152 5.37 11.97 16.39
N LYS A 153 4.15 11.66 15.91
CA LYS A 153 3.60 10.31 15.88
C LYS A 153 4.28 9.40 14.83
N LEU A 154 5.10 9.96 13.94
CA LEU A 154 5.86 9.23 12.93
C LEU A 154 7.29 8.90 13.37
N ALA A 155 7.68 9.22 14.60
CA ALA A 155 9.02 9.01 15.13
C ALA A 155 9.55 7.56 14.99
N SER A 156 8.66 6.56 14.89
CA SER A 156 9.06 5.17 14.64
C SER A 156 9.81 4.95 13.33
N TYR A 157 9.57 5.79 12.32
CA TYR A 157 10.23 5.72 11.01
C TYR A 157 11.64 6.35 11.00
N GLN A 158 12.06 6.99 12.08
CA GLN A 158 13.41 7.55 12.18
C GLN A 158 14.49 6.47 12.07
N ALA A 159 14.21 5.25 12.58
CA ALA A 159 15.12 4.12 12.46
C ALA A 159 15.33 3.73 10.98
N ASP A 160 14.25 3.71 10.19
CA ASP A 160 14.29 3.39 8.77
C ASP A 160 15.05 4.47 7.98
N ILE A 161 14.84 5.75 8.29
CA ILE A 161 15.61 6.87 7.69
C ILE A 161 17.11 6.68 7.94
N ASN A 162 17.50 6.37 9.18
CA ASN A 162 18.91 6.20 9.53
C ASN A 162 19.52 5.01 8.77
N GLN A 163 18.80 3.90 8.68
CA GLN A 163 19.24 2.73 7.92
C GLN A 163 19.40 3.03 6.42
N LEU A 164 18.44 3.75 5.82
CA LEU A 164 18.53 4.17 4.41
C LEU A 164 19.72 5.11 4.17
N THR A 165 19.98 6.02 5.11
CA THR A 165 21.12 6.95 5.07
C THR A 165 22.43 6.17 5.07
N GLU A 166 22.61 5.26 6.03
CA GLU A 166 23.80 4.40 6.13
C GLU A 166 23.97 3.53 4.87
N LYS A 167 22.87 2.98 4.32
CA LYS A 167 22.89 2.16 3.11
C LYS A 167 23.35 2.96 1.89
N ILE A 168 22.85 4.19 1.71
CA ILE A 168 23.29 5.11 0.65
C ILE A 168 24.78 5.41 0.79
N GLU A 169 25.23 5.81 1.99
CA GLU A 169 26.61 6.20 2.22
C GLU A 169 27.58 5.06 1.95
N LYS A 170 27.28 3.86 2.46
CA LYS A 170 28.11 2.67 2.29
C LYS A 170 28.21 2.24 0.82
N GLN A 171 27.09 2.13 0.13
CA GLN A 171 27.11 1.70 -1.27
C GLN A 171 27.71 2.75 -2.20
N GLU A 172 27.55 4.05 -1.90
CA GLU A 172 28.21 5.10 -2.64
C GLU A 172 29.74 5.08 -2.43
N THR A 173 30.23 4.79 -1.21
CA THR A 173 31.66 4.59 -0.95
C THR A 173 32.22 3.35 -1.62
N ASP A 174 31.51 2.21 -1.56
CA ASP A 174 31.92 0.96 -2.21
C ASP A 174 31.96 1.12 -3.74
N THR A 175 31.00 1.86 -4.32
CA THR A 175 30.97 2.19 -5.75
C THR A 175 32.13 3.11 -6.16
N LYS A 176 32.52 4.05 -5.29
CA LYS A 176 33.68 4.94 -5.52
C LYS A 176 35.02 4.22 -5.33
N GLU A 177 35.10 3.26 -4.42
CA GLU A 177 36.30 2.43 -4.21
C GLU A 177 36.47 1.35 -5.29
N ASN A 178 35.38 0.76 -5.79
CA ASN A 178 35.41 -0.16 -6.92
C ASN A 178 35.82 0.54 -8.23
N LYS A 179 35.33 1.76 -8.49
CA LYS A 179 35.81 2.61 -9.60
C LYS A 179 37.31 2.97 -9.51
N LYS A 180 37.86 3.13 -8.31
CA LYS A 180 39.31 3.38 -8.09
C LYS A 180 40.19 2.11 -8.16
N LYS A 181 39.63 0.92 -7.94
CA LYS A 181 40.32 -0.37 -8.14
C LYS A 181 40.31 -0.80 -9.61
N GLU A 182 39.28 -0.41 -10.37
CA GLU A 182 39.21 -0.62 -11.82
C GLU A 182 40.23 0.22 -12.59
N GLU A 183 40.61 1.43 -12.14
CA GLU A 183 41.63 2.26 -12.80
C GLU A 183 43.08 1.72 -12.71
N LYS A 184 43.37 0.72 -11.87
CA LYS A 184 44.74 0.12 -11.74
C LYS A 184 44.94 -1.22 -12.45
N THR A 185 43.92 -1.73 -13.15
CA THR A 185 43.98 -3.06 -13.78
C THR A 185 43.58 -3.00 -15.26
N VAL A 186 43.93 -1.93 -15.98
CA VAL A 186 43.57 -1.71 -17.41
C VAL A 186 44.78 -1.76 -18.36
N GLU A 187 45.95 -2.23 -17.92
CA GLU A 187 47.11 -2.32 -18.84
C GLU A 187 47.40 -3.70 -19.45
N LYS A 188 46.71 -4.78 -19.06
CA LYS A 188 46.84 -6.07 -19.77
C LYS A 188 45.57 -6.89 -19.70
N GLU A 189 44.65 -6.64 -20.65
CA GLU A 189 44.01 -7.65 -21.50
C GLU A 189 42.92 -7.00 -22.34
N LYS A 190 43.40 -6.13 -23.25
CA LYS A 190 42.61 -5.56 -24.32
C LYS A 190 42.56 -6.58 -25.46
N ASN A 191 41.56 -7.45 -25.46
CA ASN A 191 40.88 -7.98 -26.66
C ASN A 191 39.86 -9.06 -26.26
N ILE A 192 38.57 -8.72 -26.27
CA ILE A 192 37.56 -9.25 -27.21
C ILE A 192 36.39 -8.25 -27.22
N LYS A 193 36.34 -7.46 -28.31
CA LYS A 193 35.21 -6.72 -28.89
C LYS A 193 33.96 -6.49 -28.00
N GLU A 194 33.89 -5.31 -27.36
CA GLU A 194 32.61 -4.60 -27.18
C GLU A 194 32.04 -4.30 -28.57
N LYS A 195 31.05 -5.09 -28.96
CA LYS A 195 30.10 -4.68 -29.97
C LYS A 195 29.15 -3.74 -29.24
N GLU A 196 29.04 -2.47 -29.65
CA GLU A 196 27.95 -1.61 -29.17
C GLU A 196 26.64 -2.41 -29.22
N LEU A 197 25.97 -2.52 -28.07
CA LEU A 197 24.66 -3.17 -27.96
C LEU A 197 23.67 -2.36 -28.80
N THR A 198 23.44 -2.81 -30.03
CA THR A 198 22.49 -2.18 -30.95
C THR A 198 21.12 -2.81 -30.75
N TYR A 199 20.07 -2.00 -30.71
CA TYR A 199 18.70 -2.45 -30.52
C TYR A 199 17.89 -2.30 -31.80
N LYS A 200 17.01 -3.26 -32.07
CA LYS A 200 16.01 -3.23 -33.15
C LYS A 200 14.62 -3.06 -32.54
N GLN A 201 13.75 -2.33 -33.24
CA GLN A 201 12.34 -2.18 -32.87
C GLN A 201 11.56 -3.38 -33.38
N TYR A 202 10.67 -3.92 -32.54
CA TYR A 202 9.60 -4.82 -32.92
C TYR A 202 8.25 -4.16 -32.67
N SER A 203 7.28 -4.40 -33.54
CA SER A 203 5.90 -3.94 -33.41
C SER A 203 4.94 -5.06 -33.79
N ASN A 204 3.84 -5.18 -33.06
CA ASN A 204 2.71 -6.04 -33.41
C ASN A 204 1.46 -5.16 -33.60
N ASP A 205 1.10 -4.91 -34.86
CA ASP A 205 -0.03 -4.04 -35.20
C ASP A 205 -1.37 -4.64 -34.77
N ARG A 206 -1.48 -5.97 -34.72
CA ARG A 206 -2.72 -6.67 -34.36
C ARG A 206 -3.15 -6.37 -32.92
N PHE A 207 -2.18 -6.34 -32.00
CA PHE A 207 -2.41 -6.09 -30.59
C PHE A 207 -1.81 -4.77 -30.09
N GLY A 208 -1.37 -3.91 -31.03
CA GLY A 208 -0.99 -2.52 -30.81
C GLY A 208 0.20 -2.29 -29.87
N PHE A 209 1.09 -3.25 -29.70
CA PHE A 209 2.26 -3.10 -28.83
C PHE A 209 3.57 -3.04 -29.61
N SER A 210 4.58 -2.38 -29.03
CA SER A 210 5.93 -2.33 -29.59
C SER A 210 6.99 -2.29 -28.50
N PHE A 211 8.21 -2.73 -28.81
CA PHE A 211 9.36 -2.66 -27.89
C PHE A 211 10.68 -2.76 -28.65
N LYS A 212 11.78 -2.41 -27.99
CA LYS A 212 13.14 -2.59 -28.51
C LYS A 212 13.78 -3.83 -27.91
N VAL A 213 14.54 -4.56 -28.72
CA VAL A 213 15.23 -5.79 -28.33
C VAL A 213 16.66 -5.80 -28.89
N PRO A 214 17.66 -6.40 -28.20
CA PRO A 214 19.01 -6.47 -28.75
C PRO A 214 19.03 -7.13 -30.13
N SER A 215 19.75 -6.51 -31.07
CA SER A 215 19.84 -6.97 -32.46
C SER A 215 20.56 -8.31 -32.58
N SER A 216 21.32 -8.71 -31.55
CA SER A 216 21.98 -10.01 -31.42
C SER A 216 21.02 -11.17 -31.17
N LEU A 217 19.79 -10.92 -30.70
CA LEU A 217 18.83 -11.99 -30.46
C LEU A 217 18.20 -12.45 -31.78
N SER A 218 18.14 -13.77 -31.92
CA SER A 218 17.44 -14.46 -33.01
C SER A 218 15.94 -14.36 -32.78
N MET A 219 15.17 -14.24 -33.84
CA MET A 219 13.70 -14.20 -33.78
C MET A 219 13.15 -15.57 -34.17
N SER A 220 12.28 -16.14 -33.35
CA SER A 220 11.52 -17.35 -33.70
C SER A 220 10.59 -17.08 -34.89
N PRO A 221 10.20 -18.11 -35.67
CA PRO A 221 9.12 -17.98 -36.64
C PRO A 221 7.87 -17.38 -35.99
N PRO A 222 7.20 -16.40 -36.62
CA PRO A 222 5.99 -15.82 -36.06
C PRO A 222 4.91 -16.89 -35.82
N PRO A 223 4.14 -16.80 -34.72
CA PRO A 223 3.05 -17.73 -34.44
C PRO A 223 1.96 -17.62 -35.51
N THR A 224 1.21 -18.70 -35.75
CA THR A 224 0.18 -18.76 -36.81
C THR A 224 -0.92 -17.72 -36.64
N ASN A 225 -1.28 -17.41 -35.39
CA ASN A 225 -2.25 -16.36 -35.06
C ASN A 225 -1.59 -14.96 -35.01
N GLY A 226 -0.27 -14.82 -35.11
CA GLY A 226 0.40 -13.52 -35.07
C GLY A 226 0.17 -12.73 -33.78
N ASP A 227 -0.05 -13.41 -32.66
CA ASP A 227 -0.30 -12.78 -31.36
C ASP A 227 0.95 -12.21 -30.71
N GLY A 228 2.14 -12.67 -31.12
CA GLY A 228 3.37 -12.31 -30.46
C GLY A 228 4.62 -12.70 -31.21
N VAL A 229 5.72 -12.69 -30.46
CA VAL A 229 7.06 -13.01 -30.92
C VAL A 229 7.89 -13.55 -29.75
N THR A 230 8.85 -14.39 -30.08
CA THR A 230 9.93 -14.80 -29.17
C THR A 230 11.27 -14.43 -29.79
N PHE A 231 12.12 -13.75 -29.03
CA PHE A 231 13.52 -13.49 -29.35
C PHE A 231 14.41 -14.25 -28.37
N PHE A 232 15.51 -14.83 -28.84
CA PHE A 232 16.36 -15.66 -27.99
C PHE A 232 17.83 -15.70 -28.42
N ASN A 233 18.68 -16.11 -27.49
CA ASN A 233 20.01 -16.66 -27.74
C ASN A 233 20.19 -17.92 -26.84
N GLU A 234 21.43 -18.32 -26.55
CA GLU A 234 21.70 -19.48 -25.68
C GLU A 234 21.37 -19.26 -24.19
N GLU A 235 21.17 -18.02 -23.75
CA GLU A 235 21.09 -17.63 -22.33
C GLU A 235 19.83 -16.84 -21.97
N ILE A 236 19.24 -16.05 -22.88
CA ILE A 236 18.03 -15.25 -22.62
C ILE A 236 16.96 -15.56 -23.66
N GLU A 237 15.71 -15.65 -23.19
CA GLU A 237 14.51 -15.63 -24.01
C GLU A 237 13.65 -14.41 -23.65
N VAL A 238 13.13 -13.73 -24.67
CA VAL A 238 12.23 -12.58 -24.57
C VAL A 238 10.98 -12.88 -25.39
N THR A 239 9.87 -13.14 -24.73
CA THR A 239 8.58 -13.44 -25.34
C THR A 239 7.60 -12.30 -25.09
N ALA A 240 6.95 -11.81 -26.15
CA ALA A 240 5.93 -10.77 -26.04
C ALA A 240 4.70 -11.12 -26.86
N PHE A 241 3.51 -11.05 -26.28
CA PHE A 241 2.27 -11.40 -26.97
C PHE A 241 1.07 -10.57 -26.49
N GLY A 242 0.01 -10.54 -27.30
CA GLY A 242 -1.27 -9.92 -26.98
C GLY A 242 -2.43 -10.90 -26.98
N ALA A 243 -3.47 -10.60 -26.21
CA ALA A 243 -4.70 -11.38 -26.14
C ALA A 243 -5.92 -10.48 -25.93
N HIS A 244 -7.09 -10.92 -26.38
CA HIS A 244 -8.36 -10.27 -26.04
C HIS A 244 -8.83 -10.72 -24.65
N ILE A 245 -9.33 -9.77 -23.87
CA ILE A 245 -9.98 -10.02 -22.59
C ILE A 245 -11.44 -10.35 -22.88
N ILE A 246 -11.82 -11.62 -22.70
CA ILE A 246 -13.17 -12.12 -23.03
C ILE A 246 -14.11 -12.05 -21.81
N GLU A 247 -13.53 -12.09 -20.60
CA GLU A 247 -14.28 -12.06 -19.34
C GLU A 247 -14.65 -10.62 -18.97
N GLU A 248 -15.94 -10.30 -19.03
CA GLU A 248 -16.45 -8.98 -18.71
C GLU A 248 -16.29 -8.69 -17.20
N GLY A 249 -15.78 -7.51 -16.87
CA GLY A 249 -15.60 -7.06 -15.48
C GLY A 249 -14.36 -7.60 -14.77
N LYS A 250 -13.56 -8.44 -15.43
CA LYS A 250 -12.29 -8.94 -14.88
C LYS A 250 -11.27 -7.80 -14.74
N THR A 251 -10.71 -7.67 -13.54
CA THR A 251 -9.79 -6.59 -13.16
C THR A 251 -8.32 -6.99 -13.34
N VAL A 252 -7.40 -6.03 -13.29
CA VAL A 252 -5.95 -6.32 -13.30
C VAL A 252 -5.55 -7.13 -12.07
N GLU A 253 -6.19 -6.86 -10.93
CA GLU A 253 -6.05 -7.60 -9.68
C GLU A 253 -6.42 -9.07 -9.85
N ASP A 254 -7.50 -9.38 -10.56
CA ASP A 254 -7.92 -10.76 -10.82
C ASP A 254 -6.86 -11.52 -11.64
N PHE A 255 -6.38 -10.92 -12.74
CA PHE A 255 -5.31 -11.52 -13.54
C PHE A 255 -4.02 -11.70 -12.76
N TYR A 256 -3.66 -10.73 -11.93
CA TYR A 256 -2.49 -10.82 -11.06
C TYR A 256 -2.62 -11.96 -10.04
N HIS A 257 -3.79 -12.09 -9.40
CA HIS A 257 -4.03 -13.13 -8.41
C HIS A 257 -4.09 -14.53 -9.04
N GLU A 258 -4.66 -14.68 -10.24
CA GLU A 258 -4.60 -15.93 -10.99
C GLU A 258 -3.16 -16.34 -11.30
N GLU A 259 -2.33 -15.39 -11.75
CA GLU A 259 -0.93 -15.62 -12.06
C GLU A 259 -0.11 -16.01 -10.82
N ILE A 260 -0.19 -15.24 -9.74
CA ILE A 260 0.58 -15.51 -8.52
C ILE A 260 0.18 -16.85 -7.87
N ASN A 261 -1.10 -17.22 -7.94
CA ASN A 261 -1.59 -18.50 -7.42
C ASN A 261 -1.10 -19.70 -8.25
N SER A 262 -0.67 -19.48 -9.50
CA SER A 262 -0.09 -20.53 -10.35
C SER A 262 1.41 -20.73 -10.12
N ILE A 263 2.10 -19.76 -9.49
CA ILE A 263 3.53 -19.80 -9.23
C ILE A 263 3.77 -20.45 -7.85
N LEU A 264 4.52 -21.55 -7.82
CA LEU A 264 4.73 -22.35 -6.60
C LEU A 264 6.02 -21.99 -5.84
N VAL A 265 6.79 -21.03 -6.35
CA VAL A 265 8.03 -20.52 -5.76
C VAL A 265 7.83 -19.14 -5.12
N ASN A 266 8.81 -18.68 -4.35
CA ASN A 266 8.76 -17.35 -3.76
C ASN A 266 8.89 -16.26 -4.83
N ILE A 267 7.95 -15.32 -4.83
CA ILE A 267 8.02 -14.13 -5.68
C ILE A 267 9.08 -13.17 -5.13
N ALA A 268 10.08 -12.86 -5.95
CA ALA A 268 11.20 -11.98 -5.58
C ALA A 268 10.84 -10.50 -5.76
N TYR A 269 10.00 -10.17 -6.75
CA TYR A 269 9.48 -8.83 -6.98
C TYR A 269 8.07 -8.91 -7.54
N GLN A 270 7.16 -8.07 -7.04
CA GLN A 270 5.80 -7.97 -7.54
C GLN A 270 5.31 -6.54 -7.43
N ARG A 271 4.51 -6.10 -8.40
CA ARG A 271 3.83 -4.80 -8.31
C ARG A 271 2.58 -4.82 -9.17
N ILE A 272 1.52 -4.21 -8.65
CA ILE A 272 0.27 -4.00 -9.37
C ILE A 272 -0.05 -2.50 -9.47
N LYS A 273 -0.62 -2.10 -10.60
CA LYS A 273 -1.13 -0.77 -10.91
C LYS A 273 -2.42 -0.91 -11.71
N GLU A 274 -3.13 0.20 -11.87
CA GLU A 274 -4.45 0.28 -12.53
C GLU A 274 -4.51 -0.44 -13.89
N ASN A 275 -3.45 -0.36 -14.69
CA ASN A 275 -3.43 -0.91 -16.06
C ASN A 275 -2.26 -1.87 -16.32
N TRP A 276 -1.54 -2.32 -15.30
CA TRP A 276 -0.50 -3.34 -15.46
C TRP A 276 -0.10 -3.99 -14.14
N TYR A 277 0.42 -5.20 -14.22
CA TYR A 277 1.16 -5.82 -13.12
C TYR A 277 2.51 -6.35 -13.61
N VAL A 278 3.42 -6.61 -12.68
CA VAL A 278 4.71 -7.23 -12.93
C VAL A 278 5.04 -8.21 -11.81
N LEU A 279 5.67 -9.31 -12.18
CA LEU A 279 6.18 -10.35 -11.30
C LEU A 279 7.61 -10.69 -11.72
N SER A 280 8.47 -10.97 -10.74
CA SER A 280 9.77 -11.59 -10.94
C SER A 280 9.96 -12.68 -9.91
N TYR A 281 10.37 -13.85 -10.34
CA TYR A 281 10.64 -14.98 -9.47
C TYR A 281 11.77 -15.84 -10.03
N GLU A 282 12.35 -16.66 -9.17
CA GLU A 282 13.37 -17.64 -9.53
C GLU A 282 12.79 -19.05 -9.34
N GLU A 283 12.89 -19.88 -10.38
CA GLU A 283 12.55 -21.31 -10.33
C GLU A 283 13.67 -22.08 -11.03
N ASP A 284 14.21 -23.10 -10.35
CA ASP A 284 15.29 -23.96 -10.87
C ASP A 284 16.52 -23.21 -11.44
N GLY A 285 16.89 -22.09 -10.81
CA GLY A 285 18.04 -21.26 -11.22
C GLY A 285 17.77 -20.38 -12.44
N ILE A 286 16.52 -20.30 -12.90
CA ILE A 286 16.07 -19.40 -13.97
C ILE A 286 15.24 -18.27 -13.36
N ILE A 287 15.65 -17.03 -13.63
CA ILE A 287 14.85 -15.85 -13.32
C ILE A 287 13.80 -15.67 -14.42
N THR A 288 12.54 -15.53 -14.01
CA THR A 288 11.45 -15.12 -14.88
C THR A 288 10.99 -13.72 -14.48
N TYR A 289 11.05 -12.77 -15.40
CA TYR A 289 10.42 -11.46 -15.30
C TYR A 289 9.21 -11.42 -16.23
N LYS A 290 8.01 -11.18 -15.71
CA LYS A 290 6.78 -11.05 -16.48
C LYS A 290 6.08 -9.74 -16.16
N LYS A 291 5.77 -8.94 -17.18
CA LYS A 291 4.97 -7.72 -17.06
C LYS A 291 3.81 -7.75 -18.03
N SER A 292 2.60 -7.55 -17.51
CA SER A 292 1.36 -7.58 -18.30
C SER A 292 0.65 -6.23 -18.22
N PHE A 293 0.24 -5.70 -19.36
CA PHE A 293 -0.45 -4.42 -19.56
C PHE A 293 -1.89 -4.67 -20.02
N PHE A 294 -2.83 -3.84 -19.55
CA PHE A 294 -4.27 -4.02 -19.73
C PHE A 294 -4.95 -2.72 -20.17
N GLY A 295 -5.86 -2.81 -21.15
CA GLY A 295 -6.69 -1.70 -21.58
C GLY A 295 -7.34 -1.94 -22.94
N ASN A 296 -8.42 -1.22 -23.22
CA ASN A 296 -9.21 -1.36 -24.46
C ASN A 296 -9.61 -2.83 -24.78
N GLY A 297 -9.85 -3.66 -23.74
CA GLY A 297 -10.19 -5.07 -23.90
C GLY A 297 -9.03 -5.96 -24.39
N ILE A 298 -7.79 -5.47 -24.30
CA ILE A 298 -6.57 -6.16 -24.74
C ILE A 298 -5.61 -6.28 -23.54
N MET A 299 -5.00 -7.46 -23.41
CA MET A 299 -3.84 -7.71 -22.57
C MET A 299 -2.60 -7.85 -23.44
N ASN A 300 -1.49 -7.22 -23.08
CA ASN A 300 -0.17 -7.56 -23.63
C ASN A 300 0.75 -8.03 -22.53
N SER A 301 1.50 -9.10 -22.75
CA SER A 301 2.48 -9.62 -21.80
C SER A 301 3.87 -9.61 -22.41
N LEU A 302 4.85 -9.16 -21.62
CA LEU A 302 6.29 -9.28 -21.87
C LEU A 302 6.87 -10.22 -20.83
N ILE A 303 7.53 -11.28 -21.27
CA ILE A 303 8.16 -12.31 -20.44
C ILE A 303 9.63 -12.39 -20.84
N MET A 304 10.53 -12.35 -19.86
CA MET A 304 11.96 -12.53 -20.06
C MET A 304 12.48 -13.57 -19.09
N THR A 305 13.19 -14.57 -19.62
CA THR A 305 13.78 -15.65 -18.81
C THR A 305 15.27 -15.77 -19.06
N TYR A 306 16.05 -15.92 -17.99
CA TYR A 306 17.52 -16.08 -18.06
C TYR A 306 18.08 -16.71 -16.79
N PRO A 307 19.23 -17.41 -16.85
CA PRO A 307 19.90 -17.99 -15.68
C PRO A 307 20.28 -16.95 -14.61
N VAL A 308 20.13 -17.31 -13.34
CA VAL A 308 20.43 -16.45 -12.18
C VAL A 308 21.89 -15.98 -12.14
N ASP A 309 22.83 -16.83 -12.60
CA ASP A 309 24.26 -16.51 -12.68
C ASP A 309 24.60 -15.46 -13.76
N THR A 310 23.66 -15.18 -14.66
CA THR A 310 23.76 -14.13 -15.68
C THR A 310 22.98 -12.86 -15.34
N GLN A 311 22.42 -12.75 -14.13
CA GLN A 311 21.59 -11.61 -13.72
C GLN A 311 22.27 -10.25 -13.92
N THR A 312 23.56 -10.12 -13.56
CA THR A 312 24.31 -8.86 -13.76
C THR A 312 24.47 -8.49 -15.23
N LYS A 313 24.54 -9.48 -16.12
CA LYS A 313 24.65 -9.28 -17.57
C LYS A 313 23.32 -8.86 -18.20
N TYR A 314 22.21 -9.45 -17.75
CA TYR A 314 20.90 -9.24 -18.38
C TYR A 314 20.02 -8.19 -17.70
N SER A 315 20.35 -7.73 -16.49
CA SER A 315 19.57 -6.69 -15.79
C SER A 315 19.39 -5.41 -16.60
N GLU A 316 20.44 -4.94 -17.29
CA GLU A 316 20.38 -3.76 -18.15
C GLU A 316 19.52 -4.01 -19.40
N ILE A 317 19.63 -5.20 -20.00
CA ILE A 317 18.84 -5.60 -21.18
C ILE A 317 17.35 -5.69 -20.81
N VAL A 318 17.03 -6.36 -19.71
CA VAL A 318 15.66 -6.49 -19.17
C VAL A 318 15.04 -5.13 -18.89
N THR A 319 15.81 -4.24 -18.26
CA THR A 319 15.38 -2.87 -17.96
C THR A 319 15.10 -2.11 -19.26
N TYR A 320 16.03 -2.12 -20.23
CA TYR A 320 15.86 -1.41 -21.49
C TYR A 320 14.68 -1.91 -22.31
N ILE A 321 14.50 -3.24 -22.43
CA ILE A 321 13.36 -3.84 -23.13
C ILE A 321 12.05 -3.37 -22.46
N THR A 322 11.96 -3.46 -21.14
CA THR A 322 10.78 -3.07 -20.37
C THR A 322 10.45 -1.59 -20.51
N GLU A 323 11.44 -0.70 -20.38
CA GLU A 323 11.25 0.75 -20.49
C GLU A 323 10.89 1.19 -21.91
N SER A 324 11.35 0.45 -22.92
CA SER A 324 11.00 0.68 -24.32
C SER A 324 9.62 0.13 -24.71
N PHE A 325 8.98 -0.65 -23.84
CA PHE A 325 7.70 -1.29 -24.15
C PHE A 325 6.58 -0.25 -24.19
N GLN A 326 5.89 -0.20 -25.33
CA GLN A 326 4.75 0.67 -25.58
C GLN A 326 3.50 -0.20 -25.72
N PRO A 327 2.58 -0.17 -24.75
CA PRO A 327 1.28 -0.84 -24.83
C PRO A 327 0.28 0.00 -25.68
N PRO A 328 -0.90 -0.55 -26.04
CA PRO A 328 -1.82 0.01 -27.04
C PRO A 328 -2.70 1.17 -26.56
N TYR A 329 -2.25 1.98 -25.59
CA TYR A 329 -3.07 3.04 -24.96
C TYR A 329 -2.60 4.46 -25.30
#